data_AF-A0A0B8QLJ1-F1
#
_entry.id   AF-A0A0B8QLJ1-F1
#
_cell.length_a   1.000
_cell.length_b   1.000
_cell.length_c   1.000
_cell.angle_alpha   90.00
_cell.angle_beta   90.00
_cell.angle_gamma   90.00
#
_symmetry.space_group_name_H-M   'P 1'
#
loop_
_entity.id
_entity.type
_entity.pdbx_description
1 polymer ?
#
loop_
_entity_poly.entity_id
_entity_poly.type
_entity_poly.pdbx_seq_one_letter_code
_entity_poly.pdbx_strand_id
1 'polypeptide(L)'
;MDNIKRNTLPTLLLAKYFQDKLMPNSTNPQTYAKLVTLSARVGSIGDNRLGGWYSYRASKTALNMAIKTLHLEWQRMNRDIAVMALHPGTTDTELSRPFQRNLPDGQLMSAELGLNTCLPR
;
A
#
# COMPACT_ATOMS: atom_id res chain seq x y z
N MET A 1 1.88 17.14 -9.06
CA MET A 1 2.61 15.85 -9.12
C MET A 1 3.00 15.31 -7.74
N ASP A 2 2.95 16.11 -6.67
CA ASP A 2 3.58 15.77 -5.38
C ASP A 2 2.97 14.56 -4.68
N ASN A 3 1.67 14.31 -4.83
CA ASN A 3 1.03 13.11 -4.28
C ASN A 3 1.61 11.82 -4.87
N ILE A 4 1.97 11.77 -6.16
CA ILE A 4 2.63 10.59 -6.75
C ILE A 4 4.03 10.42 -6.15
N LYS A 5 4.79 11.53 -6.04
CA LYS A 5 6.13 11.53 -5.43
C LYS A 5 6.10 11.08 -3.97
N ARG A 6 5.03 11.37 -3.23
CA ARG A 6 4.87 11.01 -1.81
C ARG A 6 4.27 9.61 -1.60
N ASN A 7 3.25 9.24 -2.36
CA ASN A 7 2.48 8.02 -2.11
C ASN A 7 2.91 6.83 -2.97
N THR A 8 3.53 7.04 -4.12
CA THR A 8 3.86 5.97 -5.06
C THR A 8 5.36 5.72 -5.13
N LEU A 9 6.12 6.79 -5.38
CA LEU A 9 7.55 6.70 -5.66
C LEU A 9 8.37 6.04 -4.53
N PRO A 10 8.14 6.31 -3.23
CA PRO A 10 8.98 5.73 -2.19
C PRO A 10 8.90 4.21 -2.16
N THR A 11 7.72 3.62 -2.41
CA THR A 11 7.56 2.16 -2.47
C THR A 11 8.30 1.56 -3.66
N LEU A 12 8.25 2.20 -4.83
CA LEU A 12 9.01 1.77 -6.01
C LEU A 12 10.53 1.86 -5.79
N LEU A 13 11.00 2.93 -5.13
CA LEU A 13 12.42 3.08 -4.82
C LEU A 13 12.88 2.03 -3.80
N LEU A 14 12.11 1.79 -2.74
CA LEU A 14 12.41 0.71 -1.80
C LEU A 14 12.46 -0.65 -2.49
N ALA A 15 11.48 -0.94 -3.36
CA ALA A 15 11.50 -2.17 -4.14
C ALA A 15 12.78 -2.28 -4.99
N LYS A 16 13.13 -1.22 -5.73
CA LYS A 16 14.33 -1.17 -6.58
C LYS A 16 15.62 -1.41 -5.79
N TYR A 17 15.81 -0.70 -4.68
CA TYR A 17 17.08 -0.73 -3.94
C TYR A 17 17.23 -1.95 -3.02
N PHE A 18 16.13 -2.58 -2.61
CA PHE A 18 16.16 -3.77 -1.75
C PHE A 18 15.96 -5.08 -2.52
N GLN A 19 15.71 -5.04 -3.82
CA GLN A 19 15.42 -6.23 -4.64
C GLN A 19 16.42 -7.37 -4.39
N ASP A 20 17.72 -7.09 -4.46
CA ASP A 20 18.76 -8.13 -4.33
C ASP A 20 18.77 -8.83 -2.96
N LYS A 21 18.24 -8.16 -1.93
CA LYS A 21 18.08 -8.74 -0.57
C LYS A 21 16.78 -9.50 -0.40
N LEU A 22 15.78 -9.24 -1.25
CA LEU A 22 14.46 -9.86 -1.20
C LEU A 22 14.33 -11.05 -2.16
N MET A 23 15.32 -11.24 -3.05
CA MET A 23 15.37 -12.37 -3.98
C MET A 23 16.30 -13.48 -3.46
N PRO A 24 16.03 -14.75 -3.80
CA PRO A 24 16.98 -15.84 -3.61
C PRO A 24 18.30 -15.57 -4.35
N ASN A 25 19.40 -16.02 -3.76
CA ASN A 25 20.72 -15.95 -4.37
C ASN A 25 21.58 -17.15 -3.91
N SER A 26 22.82 -17.24 -4.39
CA SER A 26 23.72 -18.37 -4.09
C SER A 26 23.96 -18.60 -2.59
N THR A 27 24.00 -17.53 -1.79
CA THR A 27 24.25 -17.64 -0.34
C THR A 27 22.96 -17.77 0.48
N ASN A 28 21.81 -17.37 -0.08
CA ASN A 28 20.49 -17.57 0.50
C ASN A 28 19.51 -18.06 -0.58
N PRO A 29 19.47 -19.37 -0.86
CA PRO A 29 18.63 -19.93 -1.93
C PRO A 29 17.14 -19.99 -1.57
N GLN A 30 16.77 -19.81 -0.30
CA GLN A 30 15.38 -19.75 0.18
C GLN A 30 15.15 -18.44 0.94
N THR A 31 14.69 -17.43 0.21
CA THR A 31 14.40 -16.11 0.78
C THR A 31 12.89 -15.93 0.95
N TYR A 32 12.41 -15.99 2.19
CA TYR A 32 11.05 -15.56 2.52
C TYR A 32 11.01 -14.04 2.66
N ALA A 33 10.16 -13.37 1.89
CA ALA A 33 10.10 -11.91 1.87
C ALA A 33 8.66 -11.39 1.82
N LYS A 34 8.40 -10.27 2.50
CA LYS A 34 7.13 -9.55 2.44
C LYS A 34 7.38 -8.07 2.19
N LEU A 35 6.85 -7.54 1.08
CA LEU A 35 6.76 -6.10 0.83
C LEU A 35 5.33 -5.66 1.10
N VAL A 36 5.13 -4.85 2.12
CA VAL A 36 3.81 -4.37 2.52
C VAL A 36 3.79 -2.85 2.47
N THR A 37 2.80 -2.28 1.79
CA THR A 37 2.61 -0.82 1.70
C THR A 37 1.22 -0.40 2.16
N LEU A 38 1.12 0.82 2.68
CA LEU A 38 -0.15 1.43 3.10
C LEU A 38 -0.76 2.23 1.94
N SER A 39 -1.85 1.70 1.40
CA SER A 39 -2.71 2.35 0.42
C SER A 39 -3.99 2.89 1.08
N ALA A 40 -4.96 3.26 0.24
CA ALA A 40 -6.27 3.73 0.68
C ALA A 40 -7.36 3.19 -0.23
N ARG A 41 -8.55 2.95 0.33
CA ARG A 41 -9.73 2.49 -0.45
C ARG A 41 -10.02 3.39 -1.66
N VAL A 42 -9.79 4.70 -1.52
CA VAL A 42 -9.99 5.68 -2.61
C VAL A 42 -9.09 5.47 -3.83
N GLY A 43 -8.05 4.62 -3.73
CA GLY A 43 -7.23 4.19 -4.85
C GLY A 43 -7.82 3.03 -5.67
N SER A 44 -8.92 2.41 -5.24
CA SER A 44 -9.66 1.42 -6.02
C SER A 44 -10.39 2.10 -7.18
N ILE A 45 -10.12 1.64 -8.41
CA ILE A 45 -10.82 2.10 -9.61
C ILE A 45 -12.28 1.62 -9.57
N GLY A 46 -12.51 0.37 -9.17
CA GLY A 46 -13.85 -0.23 -9.10
C GLY A 46 -14.76 0.41 -8.05
N ASP A 47 -14.19 0.89 -6.94
CA ASP A 47 -14.96 1.55 -5.86
C ASP A 47 -15.20 3.05 -6.14
N ASN A 48 -14.65 3.60 -7.23
CA ASN A 48 -14.75 5.03 -7.51
C ASN A 48 -16.13 5.43 -8.07
N ARG A 49 -17.11 5.60 -7.17
CA ARG A 49 -18.48 6.02 -7.51
C ARG A 49 -18.76 7.50 -7.24
N LEU A 50 -17.96 8.12 -6.37
CA LEU A 50 -18.17 9.48 -5.86
C LEU A 50 -17.28 10.54 -6.54
N GLY A 51 -16.15 10.14 -7.13
CA GLY A 51 -15.20 11.08 -7.73
C GLY A 51 -14.45 11.95 -6.70
N GLY A 52 -13.99 13.12 -7.16
CA GLY A 52 -13.20 14.08 -6.36
C GLY A 52 -11.77 13.60 -6.07
N TRP A 53 -10.97 14.48 -5.44
CA TRP A 53 -9.62 14.17 -4.93
C TRP A 53 -8.68 13.59 -6.00
N TYR A 54 -8.79 14.06 -7.25
CA TYR A 54 -8.10 13.53 -8.42
C TYR A 54 -6.63 13.19 -8.16
N SER A 55 -5.86 14.14 -7.59
CA SER A 55 -4.42 13.93 -7.36
C SER A 55 -4.13 12.85 -6.31
N TYR A 56 -4.90 12.79 -5.23
CA TYR A 56 -4.70 11.79 -4.18
C TYR A 56 -5.13 10.40 -4.66
N ARG A 57 -6.32 10.28 -5.26
CA ARG A 57 -6.82 9.03 -5.86
C ARG A 57 -5.86 8.50 -6.91
N ALA A 58 -5.47 9.33 -7.87
CA ALA A 58 -4.52 8.94 -8.92
C ALA A 58 -3.21 8.42 -8.32
N SER A 59 -2.68 9.05 -7.26
CA SER A 59 -1.46 8.57 -6.60
C SER A 59 -1.63 7.22 -5.89
N LYS A 60 -2.76 6.98 -5.22
CA LYS A 60 -3.04 5.69 -4.55
C LYS A 60 -3.39 4.59 -5.55
N THR A 61 -4.06 4.93 -6.65
CA THR A 61 -4.28 4.03 -7.79
C THR A 61 -2.96 3.66 -8.46
N ALA A 62 -2.06 4.63 -8.67
CA ALA A 62 -0.72 4.36 -9.19
C ALA A 62 0.09 3.45 -8.25
N LEU A 63 -0.01 3.65 -6.92
CA LEU A 63 0.57 2.74 -5.94
C LEU A 63 -0.01 1.33 -6.06
N ASN A 64 -1.33 1.19 -6.12
CA ASN A 64 -1.98 -0.12 -6.25
C ASN A 64 -1.54 -0.85 -7.54
N MET A 65 -1.46 -0.12 -8.65
CA MET A 65 -0.99 -0.67 -9.91
C MET A 65 0.48 -1.10 -9.84
N ALA A 66 1.35 -0.24 -9.26
CA ALA A 66 2.75 -0.56 -9.02
C ALA A 66 2.93 -1.84 -8.20
N ILE A 67 2.16 -2.00 -7.12
CA ILE A 67 2.19 -3.19 -6.26
C ILE A 67 1.76 -4.44 -7.02
N LYS A 68 0.69 -4.35 -7.83
CA LYS A 68 0.25 -5.47 -8.66
C LYS A 68 1.31 -5.87 -9.68
N THR A 69 1.93 -4.90 -10.34
CA THR A 69 3.02 -5.16 -11.31
C THR A 69 4.22 -5.79 -10.62
N LEU A 70 4.72 -5.19 -9.52
CA LEU A 70 5.85 -5.70 -8.76
C LEU A 70 5.62 -7.13 -8.28
N HIS A 71 4.42 -7.44 -7.77
CA HIS A 71 4.05 -8.79 -7.36
C HIS A 71 4.23 -9.80 -8.50
N LEU A 72 3.69 -9.50 -9.69
CA LEU A 72 3.75 -10.39 -10.84
C LEU A 72 5.18 -10.59 -11.35
N GLU A 73 6.01 -9.55 -11.28
CA GLU A 73 7.41 -9.62 -11.68
C GLU A 73 8.24 -10.42 -10.67
N TRP A 74 8.09 -10.12 -9.38
CA TRP A 74 8.86 -10.73 -8.31
C TRP A 74 8.47 -12.19 -8.04
N GLN A 75 7.21 -12.58 -8.23
CA GLN A 75 6.81 -13.99 -8.11
C GLN A 75 7.52 -14.93 -9.09
N ARG A 76 8.02 -14.41 -10.23
CA ARG A 76 8.80 -15.20 -11.19
C ARG A 76 10.21 -15.51 -10.68
N MET A 77 10.75 -14.65 -9.80
CA MET A 77 12.10 -14.75 -9.24
C MET A 77 12.11 -15.39 -7.85
N ASN A 78 11.07 -15.14 -7.06
CA ASN A 78 10.91 -15.65 -5.71
C ASN A 78 9.47 -16.13 -5.50
N ARG A 79 9.25 -17.45 -5.43
CA ARG A 79 7.90 -18.01 -5.23
C ARG A 79 7.34 -17.76 -3.83
N ASP A 80 8.19 -17.48 -2.86
CA ASP A 80 7.85 -17.28 -1.44
C ASP A 80 7.74 -15.79 -1.06
N ILE A 81 7.65 -14.89 -2.06
CA ILE A 81 7.45 -13.47 -1.81
C ILE A 81 5.97 -13.09 -1.73
N ALA A 82 5.62 -12.30 -0.71
CA ALA A 82 4.33 -11.62 -0.62
C ALA A 82 4.51 -10.12 -0.92
N VAL A 83 3.66 -9.57 -1.79
CA VAL A 83 3.67 -8.14 -2.13
C VAL A 83 2.24 -7.63 -1.99
N MET A 84 1.99 -6.72 -1.05
CA MET A 84 0.65 -6.37 -0.58
C MET A 84 0.46 -4.86 -0.39
N ALA A 85 -0.73 -4.38 -0.72
CA ALA A 85 -1.19 -3.02 -0.40
C ALA A 85 -2.36 -3.11 0.59
N LEU A 86 -2.22 -2.51 1.76
CA LEU A 86 -3.20 -2.55 2.85
C LEU A 86 -3.88 -1.20 3.02
N HIS A 87 -5.16 -1.21 3.37
CA HIS A 87 -5.91 0.01 3.70
C HIS A 87 -6.41 -0.06 5.14
N PRO A 88 -5.84 0.73 6.07
CA PRO A 88 -6.15 0.65 7.50
C PRO A 88 -7.43 1.37 7.93
N GLY A 89 -8.36 1.65 7.00
CA GLY A 89 -9.48 2.54 7.26
C GLY A 89 -9.06 4.00 7.43
N THR A 90 -9.94 4.81 8.02
CA THR A 90 -9.62 6.21 8.35
C THR A 90 -9.00 6.26 9.73
N THR A 91 -7.67 6.37 9.79
CA THR A 91 -6.91 6.37 11.04
C THR A 91 -6.83 7.77 11.65
N ASP A 92 -7.04 7.92 12.96
CA ASP A 92 -6.89 9.19 13.68
C ASP A 92 -5.44 9.70 13.63
N THR A 93 -5.19 10.68 12.76
CA THR A 93 -3.87 11.29 12.48
C THR A 93 -4.07 12.73 12.02
N GLU A 94 -3.00 13.53 12.02
CA GLU A 94 -3.04 14.89 11.45
C GLU A 94 -3.51 14.91 9.99
N LEU A 95 -3.12 13.88 9.21
CA LEU A 95 -3.54 13.73 7.82
C LEU A 95 -5.06 13.52 7.70
N SER A 96 -5.66 12.73 8.60
CA SER A 96 -7.09 12.40 8.52
C SER A 96 -7.99 13.47 9.12
N ARG A 97 -7.47 14.32 10.02
CA ARG A 97 -8.22 15.31 10.79
C ARG A 97 -9.21 16.15 9.95
N PRO A 98 -8.86 16.67 8.75
CA PRO A 98 -9.82 17.41 7.93
C PRO A 98 -10.98 16.56 7.39
N PHE A 99 -10.81 15.25 7.33
CA PHE A 99 -11.73 14.28 6.72
C PHE A 99 -12.60 13.55 7.75
N GLN A 100 -12.37 13.77 9.05
CA GLN A 100 -13.13 13.09 10.12
C GLN A 100 -14.57 13.60 10.25
N ARG A 101 -14.86 14.83 9.82
CA ARG A 101 -16.18 15.48 9.98
C ARG A 101 -17.35 14.74 9.33
N ASN A 102 -17.09 13.96 8.28
CA ASN A 102 -18.11 13.22 7.54
C ASN A 102 -18.03 11.70 7.77
N LEU A 103 -17.22 11.25 8.74
CA LEU A 103 -17.17 9.84 9.11
C LEU A 103 -18.41 9.49 9.94
N PRO A 104 -19.13 8.41 9.61
CA PRO A 104 -20.10 7.82 10.50
C PRO A 104 -19.46 7.42 11.84
N ASP A 105 -20.25 7.47 12.90
CA ASP A 105 -19.80 7.10 14.25
C ASP A 105 -19.20 5.68 14.27
N GLY A 106 -18.08 5.53 14.97
CA GLY A 106 -17.35 4.26 15.08
C GLY A 106 -16.46 3.89 13.89
N GLN A 107 -16.38 4.72 12.84
CA GLN A 107 -15.50 4.46 11.67
C GLN A 107 -14.12 5.11 11.75
N LEU A 108 -13.88 5.96 12.77
CA LEU A 108 -12.54 6.47 13.06
C LEU A 108 -11.74 5.38 13.78
N MET A 109 -10.61 4.98 13.19
CA MET A 109 -9.77 3.91 13.72
C MET A 109 -8.56 4.49 14.44
N SER A 110 -8.14 3.87 15.56
CA SER A 110 -6.81 4.09 16.09
C SER A 110 -5.76 3.46 15.16
N ALA A 111 -4.49 3.89 15.26
CA ALA A 111 -3.40 3.28 14.49
C ALA A 111 -3.27 1.77 14.76
N GLU A 112 -3.41 1.38 16.03
CA GLU A 112 -3.38 -0.02 16.45
C GLU A 112 -4.54 -0.84 15.88
N LEU A 113 -5.76 -0.30 15.94
CA LEU A 113 -6.93 -0.97 15.39
C LEU A 113 -6.84 -1.12 13.86
N GLY A 114 -6.32 -0.11 13.17
CA GLY A 114 -6.08 -0.15 11.72
C GLY A 114 -5.09 -1.25 11.32
N LEU A 115 -4.02 -1.44 12.09
CA LEU A 115 -3.04 -2.50 11.90
C LEU A 115 -3.68 -3.89 12.10
N ASN A 116 -4.40 -4.08 13.20
CA ASN A 116 -5.02 -5.36 13.56
C ASN A 116 -6.11 -5.80 12.56
N THR A 117 -6.67 -4.85 11.80
CA THR A 117 -7.69 -5.15 10.78
C THR A 117 -7.07 -5.55 9.44
N CYS A 118 -5.82 -5.16 9.18
CA CYS A 118 -5.18 -5.33 7.88
C CYS A 118 -4.29 -6.57 7.76
N LEU A 119 -3.89 -7.15 8.89
CA LEU A 119 -3.03 -8.33 8.90
C LEU A 119 -3.89 -9.59 9.11
N PRO A 120 -3.72 -10.64 8.28
CA PRO A 120 -4.33 -11.93 8.57
C PRO A 120 -3.83 -12.44 9.93
N ARG A 121 -4.74 -13.00 10.73
CA ARG A 121 -4.43 -13.64 12.01
C ARG A 121 -3.66 -14.95 11.78
#